data_AF-A0A1R3EJT0-F1
#
_entry.id   AF-A0A1R3EJT0-F1
#
_cell.length_a   1.000
_cell.length_b   1.000
_cell.length_c   1.000
_cell.angle_alpha   90.00
_cell.angle_beta   90.00
_cell.angle_gamma   90.00
#
_symmetry.space_group_name_H-M   'P 1'
#
loop_
_entity.id
_entity.type
_entity.pdbx_description
1 polymer ?
#
loop_
_entity_poly.entity_id
_entity_poly.type
_entity_poly.pdbx_seq_one_letter_code
_entity_poly.pdbx_strand_id
1 'polypeptide(L)'
;MSEFESARRLIRESIQRCFGRPLFVMTPQGKQIEVIGYIRRHEKGVNQVHLLATDSELPESCTLLYRDKRYRLVFDAAAKSPNATSQLMREYVLVLDTQGAKHEWSEF
;
A
#
# COMPACT_ATOMS: atom_id res chain seq x y z
N MET A 1 14.00 -4.05 23.25
CA MET A 1 12.64 -4.08 22.69
C MET A 1 11.65 -3.97 23.82
N SER A 2 10.71 -3.05 23.74
CA SER A 2 9.65 -2.90 24.75
C SER A 2 8.55 -3.97 24.58
N GLU A 3 7.76 -4.20 25.63
CA GLU A 3 6.58 -5.09 25.55
C GLU A 3 5.58 -4.60 24.50
N PHE A 4 5.43 -3.28 24.37
CA PHE A 4 4.59 -2.66 23.36
C PHE A 4 5.06 -2.95 21.93
N GLU A 5 6.36 -2.84 21.64
CA GLU A 5 6.93 -3.21 20.35
C GLU A 5 6.70 -4.69 20.03
N SER A 6 6.85 -5.54 21.04
CA SER A 6 6.64 -6.98 20.91
C SER A 6 5.18 -7.32 20.60
N ALA A 7 4.23 -6.69 21.30
CA ALA A 7 2.80 -6.83 21.03
C ALA A 7 2.44 -6.32 19.63
N ARG A 8 2.96 -5.15 19.23
CA ARG A 8 2.73 -4.58 17.90
C ARG A 8 3.24 -5.50 16.79
N ARG A 9 4.43 -6.09 16.96
CA ARG A 9 4.97 -7.07 16.01
C ARG A 9 4.10 -8.32 15.90
N LEU A 10 3.67 -8.88 17.04
CA LEU A 10 2.81 -10.07 17.05
C LEU A 10 1.48 -9.84 16.32
N ILE A 11 0.88 -8.65 16.48
CA ILE A 11 -0.33 -8.27 15.76
C ILE A 11 -0.07 -8.18 14.25
N ARG A 12 1.03 -7.54 13.82
CA ARG A 12 1.42 -7.46 12.40
C ARG A 12 1.61 -8.84 11.77
N GLU A 13 2.35 -9.71 12.44
CA GLU A 13 2.59 -11.08 11.98
C GLU A 13 1.27 -11.85 11.85
N SER A 14 0.35 -11.67 12.80
CA SER A 14 -0.98 -12.29 12.76
C SER A 14 -1.80 -11.82 11.56
N ILE A 15 -1.81 -10.50 11.29
CA ILE A 15 -2.48 -9.91 10.12
C ILE A 15 -1.88 -10.46 8.82
N GLN A 16 -0.55 -10.49 8.71
CA GLN A 16 0.13 -11.02 7.52
C GLN A 16 -0.13 -12.51 7.30
N ARG A 17 -0.20 -13.32 8.37
CA ARG A 17 -0.55 -14.75 8.23
C ARG A 17 -1.98 -14.96 7.75
N CYS A 18 -2.94 -14.18 8.25
CA CYS A 18 -4.34 -14.33 7.90
C CYS A 18 -4.66 -13.80 6.49
N PHE A 19 -4.20 -12.59 6.19
CA PHE A 19 -4.62 -11.84 5.00
C PHE A 19 -3.50 -11.67 3.97
N GLY A 20 -2.25 -11.72 4.40
CA GLY A 20 -1.09 -11.51 3.54
C GLY A 20 -1.00 -12.56 2.45
N ARG A 21 -0.68 -12.09 1.25
CA ARG A 21 -0.37 -12.90 0.07
C ARG A 21 0.91 -12.34 -0.56
N PRO A 22 1.71 -13.20 -1.23
CA PRO A 22 2.83 -12.73 -2.03
C PRO A 22 2.30 -11.84 -3.16
N LEU A 23 2.86 -10.65 -3.26
CA LEU A 23 2.61 -9.67 -4.31
C LEU A 23 3.96 -9.26 -4.88
N PHE A 24 4.00 -9.04 -6.20
CA PHE A 24 5.22 -8.63 -6.88
C PHE A 24 5.12 -7.16 -7.26
N VAL A 25 6.01 -6.35 -6.71
CA VAL A 25 6.12 -4.93 -7.05
C VAL A 25 7.38 -4.70 -7.87
N MET A 26 7.28 -3.84 -8.87
CA MET A 26 8.39 -3.41 -9.70
C MET A 26 8.96 -2.12 -9.13
N THR A 27 10.25 -2.12 -8.79
CA THR A 27 10.95 -0.93 -8.36
C THR A 27 11.20 0.02 -9.54
N PRO A 28 11.53 1.30 -9.28
CA PRO A 28 11.86 2.25 -10.35
C PRO A 28 13.05 1.83 -11.22
N GLN A 29 13.94 0.99 -10.69
CA GLN A 29 15.09 0.43 -11.41
C GLN A 29 14.72 -0.78 -12.30
N GLY A 30 13.43 -1.13 -12.39
CA GLY A 30 12.96 -2.29 -13.15
C GLY A 30 13.20 -3.63 -12.47
N LYS A 31 13.56 -3.64 -11.17
CA LYS A 31 13.71 -4.87 -10.40
C LYS A 31 12.36 -5.31 -9.84
N GLN A 32 12.02 -6.58 -9.97
CA GLN A 32 10.88 -7.16 -9.28
C GLN A 32 11.28 -7.55 -7.85
N ILE A 33 10.47 -7.15 -6.87
CA ILE A 33 10.60 -7.60 -5.48
C ILE A 33 9.28 -8.22 -5.01
N GLU A 34 9.38 -9.25 -4.20
CA GLU A 34 8.23 -9.89 -3.54
C GLU A 34 7.95 -9.19 -2.21
N VAL A 35 6.67 -8.92 -1.94
CA VAL A 35 6.19 -8.32 -0.69
C VAL A 35 4.99 -9.10 -0.18
N ILE A 36 4.88 -9.26 1.14
CA ILE A 36 3.72 -9.88 1.78
C ILE A 36 2.72 -8.80 2.18
N GLY A 37 1.59 -8.76 1.49
CA GLY A 37 0.56 -7.77 1.75
C GLY A 37 -0.80 -8.20 1.25
N TYR A 38 -1.78 -7.32 1.37
CA TYR A 38 -3.13 -7.54 0.85
C TYR A 38 -3.72 -6.23 0.32
N ILE A 39 -4.60 -6.37 -0.67
CA ILE A 39 -5.26 -5.23 -1.31
C ILE A 39 -6.66 -5.11 -0.74
N ARG A 40 -6.96 -3.96 -0.13
CA ARG A 40 -8.31 -3.63 0.37
C ARG A 40 -8.91 -2.50 -0.44
N ARG A 41 -10.24 -2.49 -0.56
CA ARG A 41 -10.98 -1.32 -1.04
C ARG A 41 -11.10 -0.33 0.11
N HIS A 42 -10.95 0.95 -0.19
CA HIS A 42 -11.14 2.02 0.78
C HIS A 42 -11.93 3.15 0.12
N GLU A 43 -12.92 3.66 0.84
CA GLU A 43 -13.73 4.80 0.41
C GLU A 43 -13.05 6.08 0.89
N LYS A 44 -12.71 6.95 -0.07
CA LYS A 44 -12.19 8.29 0.20
C LYS A 44 -13.20 9.29 -0.38
N GLY A 45 -14.16 9.69 0.43
CA GLY A 45 -15.30 10.51 -0.01
C GLY A 45 -16.17 9.73 -1.00
N VAL A 46 -16.40 10.29 -2.19
CA VAL A 46 -17.21 9.67 -3.26
C VAL A 46 -16.42 8.63 -4.08
N ASN A 47 -15.10 8.55 -3.90
CA ASN A 47 -14.22 7.71 -4.70
C ASN A 47 -13.85 6.42 -3.97
N GLN A 48 -13.92 5.29 -4.68
CA GLN A 48 -13.36 4.02 -4.22
C GLN A 48 -11.92 3.89 -4.71
N VAL A 49 -10.97 3.79 -3.78
CA VAL A 49 -9.56 3.54 -4.06
C VAL A 49 -9.16 2.14 -3.59
N HIS A 50 -8.07 1.63 -4.14
CA HIS A 50 -7.45 0.40 -3.66
C HIS A 50 -6.20 0.75 -2.85
N LEU A 51 -6.04 0.09 -1.70
CA LEU A 51 -4.87 0.24 -0.82
C LEU A 51 -4.15 -1.09 -0.70
N LEU A 52 -2.83 -1.09 -0.89
CA LEU A 52 -1.95 -2.16 -0.50
C LEU A 52 -1.53 -1.95 0.96
N ALA A 53 -1.91 -2.89 1.83
CA ALA A 53 -1.43 -2.96 3.20
C ALA A 53 -0.28 -3.97 3.30
N THR A 54 0.87 -3.54 3.79
CA THR A 54 2.09 -4.37 3.96
C THR A 54 2.90 -3.88 5.16
N ASP A 55 3.74 -4.75 5.75
CA ASP A 55 4.73 -4.32 6.75
C ASP A 55 6.05 -3.88 6.08
N SER A 56 6.23 -4.22 4.80
CA SER A 56 7.42 -3.86 4.02
C SER A 56 7.43 -2.38 3.68
N GLU A 57 8.59 -1.76 3.84
CA GLU A 57 8.85 -0.43 3.30
C GLU A 57 9.21 -0.55 1.82
N LEU A 58 8.44 0.14 0.98
CA LEU A 58 8.63 0.15 -0.46
C LEU A 58 9.36 1.43 -0.89
N PRO A 59 10.32 1.34 -1.84
CA PRO A 59 10.86 2.52 -2.50
C PRO A 59 9.74 3.36 -3.13
N GLU A 60 9.97 4.67 -3.23
CA GLU A 60 9.05 5.56 -3.94
C GLU A 60 8.87 5.13 -5.40
N SER A 61 7.71 5.43 -5.97
CA SER A 61 7.40 5.13 -7.37
C SER A 61 7.45 3.65 -7.76
N CYS A 62 7.36 2.72 -6.80
CA CYS A 62 7.11 1.31 -7.13
C CYS A 62 5.78 1.15 -7.89
N THR A 63 5.71 0.16 -8.76
CA THR A 63 4.48 -0.20 -9.47
C THR A 63 4.04 -1.63 -9.17
N LEU A 64 2.75 -1.89 -9.28
CA LEU A 64 2.12 -3.18 -9.04
C LEU A 64 1.16 -3.49 -10.19
N LEU A 65 1.21 -4.71 -10.71
CA LEU A 65 0.19 -5.22 -11.63
C LEU A 65 -0.95 -5.81 -10.80
N TYR A 66 -2.16 -5.27 -10.96
CA TYR A 66 -3.34 -5.76 -10.29
C TYR A 66 -4.53 -5.73 -11.24
N ARG A 67 -5.24 -6.87 -11.41
CA ARG A 67 -6.37 -6.99 -12.35
C ARG A 67 -6.05 -6.45 -13.76
N ASP A 68 -4.91 -6.87 -14.29
CA ASP A 68 -4.40 -6.52 -15.62
C ASP A 68 -4.10 -5.03 -15.84
N LYS A 69 -4.07 -4.24 -14.77
CA LYS A 69 -3.74 -2.82 -14.81
C LYS A 69 -2.50 -2.54 -13.98
N ARG A 70 -1.65 -1.66 -14.48
CA ARG A 70 -0.46 -1.19 -13.75
C ARG A 70 -0.86 -0.01 -12.87
N TYR A 71 -0.48 -0.08 -11.61
CA TYR A 71 -0.69 0.96 -10.62
C TYR A 71 0.65 1.42 -10.07
N ARG A 72 0.80 2.72 -9.84
CA ARG A 72 1.85 3.29 -9.00
C ARG A 72 1.41 3.21 -7.54
N LEU A 73 2.33 2.84 -6.68
CA LEU A 73 2.13 2.76 -5.23
C LEU A 73 2.57 4.09 -4.62
N VAL A 74 1.62 4.82 -4.05
CA VAL A 74 1.87 6.09 -3.34
C VAL A 74 1.68 5.85 -1.86
N PHE A 75 2.71 6.10 -1.05
CA PHE A 75 2.63 5.91 0.38
C PHE A 75 1.52 6.79 0.97
N ASP A 76 0.55 6.16 1.64
CA ASP A 76 -0.51 6.87 2.33
C ASP A 76 -0.04 7.21 3.75
N ALA A 77 0.50 8.41 3.91
CA ALA A 77 0.90 8.91 5.22
C ALA A 77 -0.31 9.21 6.15
N ALA A 78 -1.55 9.11 5.65
CA ALA A 78 -2.74 9.55 6.36
C ALA A 78 -3.31 8.50 7.33
N ALA A 79 -2.61 8.32 8.46
CA ALA A 79 -3.34 8.23 9.73
C ALA A 79 -3.87 9.63 10.12
N LYS A 80 -4.77 10.22 9.32
CA LYS A 80 -5.45 11.51 9.63
C LYS A 80 -6.93 11.34 9.97
N SER A 81 -7.41 10.11 10.12
CA SER A 81 -8.76 9.82 10.60
C SER A 81 -8.66 9.15 11.99
N PRO A 82 -9.51 9.51 12.96
CA PRO A 82 -9.63 8.79 14.24
C PRO A 82 -9.98 7.31 14.06
N ASN A 83 -10.51 6.94 12.88
CA ASN A 83 -10.84 5.57 12.49
C ASN A 83 -9.81 4.95 11.52
N ALA A 84 -8.66 5.59 11.29
CA ALA A 84 -7.63 5.06 10.39
C ALA A 84 -6.96 3.83 11.01
N THR A 85 -7.03 2.70 10.30
CA THR A 85 -6.48 1.39 10.70
C THR A 85 -4.94 1.37 10.77
N SER A 86 -4.26 2.41 10.29
CA SER A 86 -2.85 2.33 9.88
C SER A 86 -1.84 2.82 10.92
N GLN A 87 -1.94 2.39 12.19
CA GLN A 87 -0.77 2.38 13.08
C GLN A 87 -0.02 1.03 13.03
N LEU A 88 -0.67 -0.01 12.51
CA LEU A 88 -0.14 -1.35 12.48
C LEU A 88 0.60 -1.63 11.18
N MET A 89 -0.02 -1.47 10.02
CA MET A 89 0.59 -1.72 8.71
C MET A 89 0.97 -0.41 8.02
N ARG A 90 1.82 -0.51 6.97
CA ARG A 90 2.03 0.57 6.01
C ARG A 90 0.99 0.44 4.90
N GLU A 91 0.46 1.56 4.45
CA GLU A 91 -0.56 1.59 3.41
C GLU A 91 -0.07 2.37 2.19
N TYR A 92 -0.31 1.82 1.01
CA TYR A 92 0.04 2.43 -0.27
C TYR A 92 -1.19 2.50 -1.16
N VAL A 93 -1.56 3.70 -1.60
CA VAL A 93 -2.65 3.89 -2.56
C VAL A 93 -2.22 3.40 -3.94
N LEU A 94 -3.06 2.60 -4.57
CA LEU A 94 -2.91 2.19 -5.96
C LEU A 94 -3.48 3.29 -6.87
N VAL A 95 -2.59 4.05 -7.49
CA VAL A 95 -2.93 5.07 -8.49
C VAL A 95 -2.67 4.51 -9.88
N LEU A 96 -3.65 4.54 -10.78
CA LEU A 96 -3.50 3.96 -12.12
C LEU A 96 -2.32 4.62 -12.86
N ASP A 97 -1.37 3.82 -13.36
CA ASP A 97 -0.21 4.33 -14.10
C ASP A 97 -0.62 4.60 -15.55
N THR A 98 -1.24 5.77 -15.78
CA THR A 98 -1.63 6.24 -17.11
C THR A 98 -0.43 6.85 -17.83
N GLN A 99 0.53 6.01 -18.25
CA GLN A 99 1.56 6.46 -19.19
C GLN A 99 0.88 6.90 -20.51
N GLY A 100 0.63 8.20 -20.65
CA GLY A 100 -0.02 8.81 -21.81
C GLY A 100 -0.91 10.03 -21.53
N ALA A 101 -1.34 10.27 -20.29
CA ALA A 101 -2.06 11.50 -19.96
C ALA A 101 -1.04 12.62 -19.67
N LYS A 102 -0.72 13.43 -20.69
CA LYS A 102 -0.25 14.79 -20.45
C LYS A 102 -1.30 15.50 -19.60
N HIS A 103 -0.81 16.32 -18.66
CA HIS A 103 -1.51 17.28 -17.80
C HIS A 103 -1.88 16.83 -16.39
N GLU A 104 -1.22 17.54 -15.47
CA GLU A 104 -1.79 18.16 -14.27
C GLU A 104 -2.18 17.22 -13.14
N TRP A 105 -1.21 17.05 -12.24
CA TRP A 105 -1.49 16.85 -10.83
C TRP A 105 -2.37 18.02 -10.36
N SER A 106 -3.67 17.82 -10.37
CA SER A 106 -4.60 18.73 -9.70
C SER A 106 -4.63 18.32 -8.23
N GLU A 107 -4.10 19.18 -7.36
CA GLU A 107 -4.25 19.07 -5.91
C GLU A 107 -5.74 19.11 -5.55
N PHE A 108 -6.33 17.93 -5.29
CA PHE A 108 -7.61 17.78 -4.58
C PHE A 108 -7.60 16.52 -3.72
#